data_AF-A0A0F9J7F2-F1
#
_entry.id   AF-A0A0F9J7F2-F1
#
_cell.length_a   1.000
_cell.length_b   1.000
_cell.length_c   1.000
_cell.angle_alpha   90.00
_cell.angle_beta   90.00
_cell.angle_gamma   90.00
#
_symmetry.space_group_name_H-M   'P 1'
#
loop_
_entity.id
_entity.type
_entity.pdbx_description
1 polymer ?
#
loop_
_entity_poly.entity_id
_entity_poly.type
_entity_poly.pdbx_seq_one_letter_code
_entity_poly.pdbx_strand_id
1 'polypeptide(L)'
;MKKIVIGIAGVVVLAVLGFAAVISSYDLSTITVSKKQIDTVLQEKLPIKKKAILYDITIANADLDLSEGNIGILVNIEIDKKGVNCASPNIGLKWKKAQTFLKKAQKACNNMSTKTSKIDVLAVGTIDYRRPKFYFSPASPDDVTIQTEFQDAFLIKHKQVIDAVLKQAIITYLNNLPVFRFKNDAKQTIISMAIESVEVHDDSLQVNISYMTLTKTLIGYVVLVLFSLVLTVFIMRTGFIFPF
;
A
#
# COMPACT_ATOMS: atom_id res chain seq x y z
N MET A 1 -4.79 4.44 53.61
CA MET A 1 -4.38 3.75 52.37
C MET A 1 -5.45 2.82 51.78
N LYS A 2 -5.99 1.81 52.49
CA LYS A 2 -7.02 0.89 51.93
C LYS A 2 -8.23 1.61 51.28
N LYS A 3 -8.75 2.66 51.91
CA LYS A 3 -9.88 3.45 51.38
C LYS A 3 -9.55 4.19 50.06
N ILE A 4 -8.31 4.62 49.88
CA ILE A 4 -7.86 5.33 48.67
C ILE A 4 -7.77 4.34 47.50
N VAL A 5 -7.23 3.15 47.74
CA VAL A 5 -7.13 2.09 46.70
C VAL A 5 -8.51 1.65 46.24
N ILE A 6 -9.46 1.45 47.16
CA ILE A 6 -10.85 1.08 46.82
C ILE A 6 -11.53 2.21 46.02
N GLY A 7 -11.32 3.47 46.41
CA GLY A 7 -11.86 4.62 45.68
C GLY A 7 -11.35 4.71 44.24
N ILE A 8 -10.04 4.56 44.02
CA ILE A 8 -9.43 4.59 42.68
C ILE A 8 -9.95 3.44 41.81
N ALA A 9 -10.01 2.22 42.36
CA ALA A 9 -10.54 1.07 41.64
C ALA A 9 -12.00 1.28 41.20
N GLY A 10 -12.84 1.84 42.08
CA GLY A 10 -14.24 2.17 41.76
C GLY A 10 -14.36 3.20 40.63
N VAL A 11 -13.54 4.24 40.64
CA VAL A 11 -13.53 5.27 39.57
C VAL A 11 -13.10 4.67 38.24
N VAL A 12 -12.08 3.80 38.23
CA VAL A 12 -11.64 3.14 37.00
C VAL A 12 -12.73 2.24 36.44
N VAL A 13 -13.38 1.42 37.27
CA VAL A 13 -14.49 0.57 36.82
C VAL A 13 -15.64 1.40 36.25
N LEU A 14 -16.03 2.48 36.92
CA LEU A 14 -17.09 3.38 36.42
C LEU A 14 -16.70 4.07 35.10
N ALA A 15 -15.45 4.50 34.95
CA ALA A 15 -14.95 5.08 33.71
C ALA A 15 -15.01 4.07 32.55
N VAL A 16 -14.69 2.80 32.82
CA VAL A 16 -14.72 1.72 31.83
C VAL A 16 -16.15 1.37 31.43
N LEU A 17 -17.06 1.27 32.40
CA LEU A 17 -18.49 1.03 32.13
C LEU A 17 -19.11 2.21 31.36
N GLY A 18 -18.77 3.44 31.73
CA GLY A 18 -19.20 4.64 30.99
C GLY A 18 -18.70 4.63 29.55
N PHE A 19 -17.43 4.30 29.33
CA PHE A 19 -16.86 4.22 27.98
C PHE A 19 -17.47 3.08 27.16
N ALA A 20 -17.73 1.92 27.76
CA ALA A 20 -18.40 0.80 27.11
C ALA A 20 -19.84 1.18 26.70
N ALA A 21 -20.59 1.85 27.56
CA ALA A 21 -21.94 2.35 27.27
C ALA A 21 -21.92 3.36 26.12
N VAL A 22 -20.97 4.30 26.12
CA VAL A 22 -20.81 5.27 25.04
C VAL A 22 -20.47 4.57 23.71
N ILE A 23 -19.53 3.61 23.69
CA ILE A 23 -19.21 2.86 22.47
C ILE A 23 -20.44 2.11 21.95
N SER A 24 -21.22 1.48 22.85
CA SER A 24 -22.43 0.72 22.45
C SER A 24 -23.51 1.61 21.83
N SER A 25 -23.50 2.92 22.12
CA SER A 25 -24.45 3.87 21.55
C SER A 25 -24.09 4.36 20.15
N TYR A 26 -22.83 4.18 19.72
CA TYR A 26 -22.43 4.50 18.35
C TYR A 26 -22.52 3.25 17.49
N ASP A 27 -23.24 3.38 16.37
CA ASP A 27 -23.22 2.39 15.29
C ASP A 27 -21.86 2.46 14.56
N LEU A 28 -20.84 1.94 15.23
CA LEU A 28 -19.49 1.75 14.72
C LEU A 28 -19.36 0.41 14.00
N SER A 29 -20.48 -0.27 13.68
CA SER A 29 -20.44 -1.59 13.04
C SER A 29 -19.72 -1.53 11.69
N THR A 30 -19.89 -0.42 10.97
CA THR A 30 -19.39 -0.27 9.59
C THR A 30 -18.78 1.12 9.39
N ILE A 31 -17.56 1.17 8.83
CA ILE A 31 -16.97 2.41 8.32
C ILE A 31 -16.96 2.34 6.80
N THR A 32 -17.61 3.30 6.16
CA THR A 32 -17.61 3.45 4.72
C THR A 32 -16.49 4.39 4.28
N VAL A 33 -15.57 3.89 3.46
CA VAL A 33 -14.56 4.67 2.76
C VAL A 33 -15.01 4.84 1.32
N SER A 34 -15.20 6.07 0.86
CA SER A 34 -15.69 6.31 -0.50
C SER A 34 -14.59 6.14 -1.54
N LYS A 35 -14.96 5.75 -2.75
CA LYS A 35 -14.09 5.70 -3.94
C LYS A 35 -13.22 6.96 -4.06
N LYS A 36 -13.83 8.15 -3.93
CA LYS A 36 -13.13 9.44 -3.99
C LYS A 36 -12.00 9.59 -2.97
N GLN A 37 -12.18 9.09 -1.75
CA GLN A 37 -11.13 9.13 -0.72
C GLN A 37 -9.96 8.23 -1.10
N ILE A 38 -10.25 7.05 -1.66
CA ILE A 38 -9.24 6.11 -2.14
C ILE A 38 -8.49 6.69 -3.33
N ASP A 39 -9.21 7.24 -4.31
CA ASP A 39 -8.62 7.92 -5.48
C ASP A 39 -7.67 9.04 -5.05
N THR A 40 -8.08 9.85 -4.08
CA THR A 40 -7.23 10.93 -3.56
C THR A 40 -5.91 10.38 -3.01
N VAL A 41 -5.96 9.30 -2.23
CA VAL A 41 -4.76 8.66 -1.64
C VAL A 41 -3.88 8.01 -2.71
N LEU A 42 -4.47 7.44 -3.76
CA LEU A 42 -3.74 6.87 -4.89
C LEU A 42 -3.02 7.96 -5.70
N GLN A 43 -3.75 9.02 -6.05
CA GLN A 43 -3.22 10.13 -6.84
C GLN A 43 -2.12 10.90 -6.10
N GLU A 44 -2.20 11.04 -4.77
CA GLU A 44 -1.12 11.63 -3.96
C GLU A 44 0.22 10.89 -4.06
N LYS A 45 0.20 9.61 -4.48
CA LYS A 45 1.42 8.80 -4.62
C LYS A 45 1.95 8.74 -6.04
N LEU A 46 1.22 9.29 -7.00
CA LEU A 46 1.59 9.34 -8.41
C LEU A 46 2.16 10.74 -8.76
N PRO A 47 2.99 10.84 -9.82
CA PRO A 47 3.50 9.77 -10.67
C PRO A 47 4.68 9.02 -10.02
N ILE A 48 4.88 7.76 -10.40
CA ILE A 48 6.02 6.96 -9.93
C ILE A 48 6.91 6.55 -11.09
N LYS A 49 8.21 6.84 -10.95
CA LYS A 49 9.24 6.53 -11.95
C LYS A 49 10.10 5.37 -11.49
N LYS A 50 10.16 4.31 -12.30
CA LYS A 50 11.05 3.16 -12.09
C LYS A 50 12.01 3.03 -13.26
N LYS A 51 13.31 3.05 -12.95
CA LYS A 51 14.38 2.91 -13.94
C LYS A 51 14.65 1.43 -14.19
N ALA A 52 14.50 0.99 -15.43
CA ALA A 52 15.04 -0.28 -15.91
C ALA A 52 16.26 -0.02 -16.82
N ILE A 53 16.96 -1.09 -17.19
CA ILE A 53 18.21 -1.01 -17.99
C ILE A 53 17.95 -0.38 -19.36
N LEU A 54 16.82 -0.71 -20.00
CA LEU A 54 16.48 -0.28 -21.36
C LEU A 54 15.32 0.72 -21.42
N TYR A 55 14.53 0.83 -20.35
CA TYR A 55 13.31 1.61 -20.32
C TYR A 55 13.16 2.32 -18.97
N ASP A 56 12.65 3.54 -18.99
CA ASP A 56 12.09 4.17 -17.80
C ASP A 56 10.57 3.99 -17.85
N ILE A 57 10.02 3.41 -16.80
CA ILE A 57 8.59 3.16 -16.67
C ILE A 57 8.05 4.20 -15.69
N THR A 58 7.13 5.04 -16.17
CA THR A 58 6.43 6.02 -15.35
C THR A 58 4.97 5.61 -15.23
N ILE A 59 4.50 5.32 -14.03
CA ILE A 59 3.07 5.20 -13.76
C ILE A 59 2.56 6.62 -13.56
N ALA A 60 1.85 7.14 -14.54
CA ALA A 60 1.43 8.54 -14.58
C ALA A 60 0.16 8.75 -13.74
N ASN A 61 -0.88 7.98 -14.03
CA ASN A 61 -2.20 8.07 -13.39
C ASN A 61 -2.73 6.67 -13.07
N ALA A 62 -3.61 6.57 -12.10
CA ALA A 62 -4.37 5.36 -11.82
C ALA A 62 -5.82 5.71 -11.49
N ASP A 63 -6.76 5.10 -12.19
CA ASP A 63 -8.19 5.26 -11.95
C ASP A 63 -8.71 4.00 -11.26
N LEU A 64 -9.41 4.19 -10.14
CA LEU A 64 -10.01 3.10 -9.39
C LEU A 64 -11.38 2.76 -9.96
N ASP A 65 -11.71 1.48 -9.97
CA ASP A 65 -13.07 1.01 -10.12
C ASP A 65 -13.41 0.06 -8.96
N LEU A 66 -14.56 0.28 -8.33
CA LEU A 66 -15.02 -0.54 -7.22
C LEU A 66 -16.32 -1.20 -7.64
N SER A 67 -16.28 -2.52 -7.70
CA SER A 67 -17.41 -3.39 -8.05
C SER A 67 -17.59 -4.40 -6.93
N GLU A 68 -18.80 -4.94 -6.78
CA GLU A 68 -19.08 -5.90 -5.70
C GLU A 68 -18.02 -7.01 -5.58
N GLY A 69 -17.32 -7.03 -4.44
CA GLY A 69 -16.25 -7.96 -4.10
C GLY A 69 -14.89 -7.73 -4.81
N ASN A 70 -14.79 -6.84 -5.80
CA ASN A 70 -13.58 -6.65 -6.61
C ASN A 70 -13.18 -5.19 -6.77
N ILE A 71 -11.87 -4.96 -6.79
CA ILE A 71 -11.25 -3.68 -7.08
C ILE A 71 -10.55 -3.77 -8.45
N GLY A 72 -10.91 -2.87 -9.35
CA GLY A 72 -10.21 -2.62 -10.61
C GLY A 72 -9.30 -1.39 -10.46
N ILE A 73 -8.10 -1.45 -11.00
CA ILE A 73 -7.20 -0.30 -11.11
C ILE A 73 -6.76 -0.18 -12.56
N LEU A 74 -7.21 0.86 -13.25
CA LEU A 74 -6.74 1.22 -14.58
C LEU A 74 -5.52 2.13 -14.44
N VAL A 75 -4.36 1.61 -14.79
CA VAL A 75 -3.07 2.29 -14.65
C VAL A 75 -2.62 2.79 -16.02
N ASN A 76 -2.37 4.10 -16.12
CA ASN A 76 -1.78 4.72 -17.30
C ASN A 76 -0.25 4.73 -17.15
N ILE A 77 0.44 3.98 -18.00
CA ILE A 77 1.88 3.78 -17.96
C ILE A 77 2.53 4.44 -19.16
N GLU A 78 3.49 5.31 -18.89
CA GLU A 78 4.37 5.89 -19.90
C GLU A 78 5.69 5.15 -19.89
N ILE A 79 6.05 4.53 -21.01
CA ILE A 79 7.34 3.87 -21.20
C ILE A 79 8.21 4.76 -22.06
N ASP A 80 9.25 5.32 -21.44
CA ASP A 80 10.30 6.05 -22.10
C ASP A 80 11.44 5.10 -22.44
N LYS A 81 11.68 4.89 -23.73
CA LYS A 81 12.87 4.18 -24.15
C LYS A 81 14.09 5.02 -23.81
N LYS A 82 14.94 4.51 -22.90
CA LYS A 82 16.23 5.13 -22.68
C LYS A 82 17.05 4.99 -23.96
N GLY A 83 17.55 6.12 -24.46
CA GLY A 83 18.68 6.07 -25.38
C GLY A 83 19.77 5.31 -24.66
N VAL A 84 20.06 4.08 -25.09
CA VAL A 84 21.20 3.34 -24.57
C VAL A 84 22.39 4.21 -24.93
N ASN A 85 23.03 4.80 -23.93
CA ASN A 85 24.26 5.55 -24.17
C ASN A 85 25.30 4.49 -24.54
N CYS A 86 25.35 4.17 -25.84
CA CYS A 86 26.33 3.31 -26.45
C CYS A 86 27.68 4.04 -26.46
N ALA A 87 28.16 4.41 -25.28
CA ALA A 87 29.54 4.76 -25.07
C ALA A 87 30.33 3.53 -25.50
N SER A 88 31.04 3.63 -26.62
CA SER A 88 31.91 2.56 -27.09
C SER A 88 32.83 2.21 -25.91
N PRO A 89 32.80 0.98 -25.36
CA PRO A 89 33.91 0.57 -24.52
C PRO A 89 35.15 0.76 -25.39
N ASN A 90 36.14 1.50 -24.88
CA ASN A 90 37.37 1.80 -25.61
C ASN A 90 38.24 0.55 -25.60
N ILE A 91 37.71 -0.54 -26.18
CA ILE A 91 38.38 -1.82 -26.32
C ILE A 91 39.37 -1.57 -27.45
N GLY A 92 40.68 -1.60 -27.15
CA GLY A 92 41.79 -1.39 -28.07
C GLY A 92 41.90 -2.46 -29.17
N LEU A 93 40.81 -2.74 -29.87
CA LEU A 93 40.72 -3.69 -30.98
C LEU A 93 41.39 -3.06 -32.22
N LYS A 94 42.54 -3.61 -32.59
CA LYS A 94 43.32 -3.24 -33.80
C LYS A 94 42.64 -3.64 -35.13
N TRP A 95 41.51 -4.34 -35.08
CA TRP A 95 40.85 -4.89 -36.27
C TRP A 95 39.95 -3.84 -36.95
N LYS A 96 40.38 -3.31 -38.11
CA LYS A 96 39.63 -2.31 -38.90
C LYS A 96 38.16 -2.68 -39.15
N LYS A 97 37.86 -3.96 -39.44
CA LYS A 97 36.49 -4.46 -39.66
C LYS A 97 35.62 -4.37 -38.39
N ALA A 98 36.18 -4.66 -37.22
CA ALA A 98 35.47 -4.55 -35.95
C ALA A 98 35.10 -3.09 -35.64
N GLN A 99 36.02 -2.14 -35.92
CA GLN A 99 35.74 -0.71 -35.73
C GLN A 99 34.62 -0.20 -36.64
N THR A 100 34.51 -0.71 -37.88
CA THR A 100 33.41 -0.32 -38.78
C THR A 100 32.07 -0.86 -38.29
N PHE A 101 32.05 -2.08 -37.75
CA PHE A 101 30.86 -2.68 -37.16
C PHE A 101 30.40 -1.91 -35.91
N LEU A 102 31.33 -1.56 -35.02
CA LEU A 102 31.05 -0.75 -33.83
C LEU A 102 30.52 0.64 -34.19
N LYS A 103 31.08 1.32 -35.20
CA LYS A 103 30.56 2.61 -35.69
C LYS A 103 29.15 2.49 -36.28
N LYS A 104 28.84 1.43 -37.03
CA LYS A 104 27.49 1.18 -37.55
C LYS A 104 26.50 0.89 -36.42
N ALA A 105 26.89 0.06 -35.46
CA ALA A 105 26.09 -0.25 -34.28
C ALA A 105 25.83 0.99 -33.42
N GLN A 106 26.85 1.82 -33.20
CA GLN A 106 26.73 3.09 -32.46
C GLN A 106 25.85 4.10 -33.20
N LYS A 107 25.98 4.22 -34.53
CA LYS A 107 25.10 5.08 -35.34
C LYS A 107 23.65 4.59 -35.31
N ALA A 108 23.43 3.28 -35.36
CA ALA A 108 22.09 2.69 -35.22
C ALA A 108 21.52 2.92 -33.81
N CYS A 109 22.37 2.86 -32.78
CA CYS A 109 22.01 3.12 -31.38
C CYS A 109 21.65 4.60 -31.16
N ASN A 110 22.46 5.54 -31.66
CA ASN A 110 22.22 6.98 -31.56
C ASN A 110 21.00 7.45 -32.36
N ASN A 111 20.61 6.71 -33.41
CA ASN A 111 19.42 6.99 -34.20
C ASN A 111 18.14 6.35 -33.63
N MET A 112 18.20 5.66 -32.49
CA MET A 112 16.97 5.25 -31.79
C MET A 112 16.35 6.48 -31.13
N SER A 113 15.40 7.10 -31.83
CA SER A 113 14.53 8.14 -31.30
C SER A 113 13.94 7.73 -29.95
N THR A 114 14.00 8.62 -28.97
CA THR A 114 13.28 8.50 -27.70
C THR A 114 11.79 8.64 -27.99
N LYS A 115 11.11 7.51 -28.17
CA LYS A 115 9.67 7.47 -28.34
C LYS A 115 9.04 7.06 -27.02
N THR A 116 8.21 7.95 -26.46
CA THR A 116 7.36 7.63 -25.31
C THR A 116 6.15 6.86 -25.82
N SER A 117 5.89 5.70 -25.23
CA SER A 117 4.68 4.90 -25.51
C SER A 117 3.77 4.96 -24.29
N LYS A 118 2.48 5.22 -24.50
CA LYS A 118 1.44 5.16 -23.46
C LYS A 118 0.77 3.80 -23.52
N ILE A 119 0.59 3.18 -22.36
CA ILE A 119 0.01 1.86 -22.20
C ILE A 119 -0.96 1.90 -21.04
N ASP A 120 -2.17 1.45 -21.31
CA ASP A 120 -3.24 1.34 -20.33
C ASP A 120 -3.28 -0.11 -19.85
N VAL A 121 -3.19 -0.30 -18.54
CA VAL A 121 -3.19 -1.61 -17.92
C VAL A 121 -4.27 -1.68 -16.87
N LEU A 122 -5.21 -2.60 -17.05
CA LEU A 122 -6.25 -2.90 -16.08
C LEU A 122 -5.78 -4.03 -15.17
N ALA A 123 -5.68 -3.77 -13.88
CA ALA A 123 -5.43 -4.79 -12.86
C ALA A 123 -6.71 -5.01 -12.04
N VAL A 124 -7.21 -6.24 -12.00
CA VAL A 124 -8.36 -6.63 -11.17
C VAL A 124 -7.86 -7.43 -9.96
N GLY A 125 -8.48 -7.25 -8.80
CA GLY A 125 -8.08 -7.96 -7.59
C GLY A 125 -9.02 -7.71 -6.42
N THR A 126 -8.54 -8.04 -5.22
CA THR A 126 -9.24 -7.81 -3.95
C THR A 126 -8.46 -6.84 -3.07
N ILE A 127 -9.07 -6.43 -1.95
CA ILE A 127 -8.40 -5.64 -0.93
C ILE A 127 -7.86 -6.56 0.17
N ASP A 128 -6.55 -6.49 0.40
CA ASP A 128 -5.87 -7.16 1.51
C ASP A 128 -5.62 -6.16 2.64
N TYR A 129 -6.16 -6.45 3.81
CA TYR A 129 -5.98 -5.61 4.99
C TYR A 129 -4.76 -6.04 5.81
N ARG A 130 -3.70 -5.23 5.78
CA ARG A 130 -2.50 -5.40 6.60
C ARG A 130 -2.34 -4.23 7.56
N ARG A 131 -2.82 -4.41 8.79
CA ARG A 131 -2.89 -3.38 9.86
C ARG A 131 -1.71 -2.39 9.82
N PRO A 132 -1.95 -1.06 9.73
CA PRO A 132 -3.22 -0.33 9.62
C PRO A 132 -3.58 0.09 8.18
N LYS A 133 -3.14 -0.66 7.17
CA LYS A 133 -3.17 -0.27 5.76
C LYS A 133 -3.94 -1.28 4.91
N PHE A 134 -4.53 -0.79 3.82
CA PHE A 134 -5.24 -1.60 2.83
C PHE A 134 -4.40 -1.63 1.57
N TYR A 135 -4.19 -2.83 1.03
CA TYR A 135 -3.38 -3.07 -0.15
C TYR A 135 -4.23 -3.70 -1.24
N PHE A 136 -3.90 -3.39 -2.48
CA PHE A 136 -4.44 -4.14 -3.62
C PHE A 136 -3.76 -5.51 -3.65
N SER A 137 -4.53 -6.57 -3.87
CA SER A 137 -4.03 -7.93 -3.99
C SER A 137 -4.68 -8.60 -5.21
N PRO A 138 -3.98 -8.74 -6.35
CA PRO A 138 -4.48 -9.53 -7.47
C PRO A 138 -4.51 -11.00 -7.06
N ALA A 139 -5.50 -11.76 -7.54
CA ALA A 139 -5.60 -13.19 -7.24
C ALA A 139 -4.60 -14.01 -8.07
N SER A 140 -4.35 -13.57 -9.30
CA SER A 140 -3.43 -14.18 -10.26
C SER A 140 -2.69 -13.11 -11.08
N PRO A 141 -1.49 -13.40 -11.61
CA PRO A 141 -0.85 -12.55 -12.62
C PRO A 141 -1.70 -12.33 -13.88
N ASP A 142 -2.66 -13.21 -14.15
CA ASP A 142 -3.56 -13.10 -15.29
C ASP A 142 -4.64 -12.04 -15.11
N ASP A 143 -4.91 -11.60 -13.88
CA ASP A 143 -5.87 -10.53 -13.58
C ASP A 143 -5.36 -9.13 -14.00
N VAL A 144 -4.11 -9.06 -14.47
CA VAL A 144 -3.52 -7.86 -15.06
C VAL A 144 -3.56 -7.98 -16.58
N THR A 145 -4.41 -7.16 -17.20
CA THR A 145 -4.64 -7.11 -18.65
C THR A 145 -4.14 -5.81 -19.23
N ILE A 146 -3.28 -5.90 -20.24
CA ILE A 146 -2.78 -4.75 -21.00
C ILE A 146 -3.78 -4.47 -22.12
N GLN A 147 -4.42 -3.30 -22.10
CA GLN A 147 -5.47 -2.94 -23.06
C GLN A 147 -4.91 -2.33 -24.35
N THR A 148 -3.72 -1.74 -24.31
CA THR A 148 -3.17 -1.00 -25.45
C THR A 148 -2.52 -1.91 -26.49
N GLU A 149 -2.81 -1.64 -27.76
CA GLU A 149 -2.09 -2.23 -28.88
C GLU A 149 -0.79 -1.47 -29.17
N PHE A 150 0.33 -2.20 -29.16
CA PHE A 150 1.63 -1.62 -29.47
C PHE A 150 1.73 -1.24 -30.95
N GLN A 151 1.97 0.04 -31.25
CA GLN A 151 2.19 0.49 -32.64
C GLN A 151 3.65 0.32 -33.12
N ASP A 152 4.59 0.07 -32.21
CA ASP A 152 6.01 -0.05 -32.54
C ASP A 152 6.38 -1.49 -32.91
N ALA A 153 6.95 -1.69 -34.10
CA ALA A 153 7.32 -3.01 -34.61
C ALA A 153 8.27 -3.80 -33.68
N PHE A 154 9.13 -3.10 -32.94
CA PHE A 154 10.01 -3.74 -31.96
C PHE A 154 9.23 -4.23 -30.74
N LEU A 155 8.30 -3.41 -30.23
CA LEU A 155 7.43 -3.79 -29.11
C LEU A 155 6.52 -4.95 -29.50
N ILE A 156 5.95 -4.93 -30.72
CA ILE A 156 5.16 -6.04 -31.27
C ILE A 156 5.98 -7.34 -31.27
N LYS A 157 7.23 -7.29 -31.76
CA LYS A 157 8.11 -8.47 -31.82
C LYS A 157 8.45 -9.06 -30.44
N HIS A 158 8.51 -8.22 -29.40
CA HIS A 158 8.88 -8.63 -28.04
C HIS A 158 7.71 -8.58 -27.05
N LYS A 159 6.47 -8.53 -27.56
CA LYS A 159 5.26 -8.31 -26.77
C LYS A 159 5.17 -9.24 -25.56
N GLN A 160 5.36 -10.54 -25.75
CA GLN A 160 5.25 -11.53 -24.67
C GLN A 160 6.20 -11.27 -23.49
N VAL A 161 7.45 -10.87 -23.78
CA VAL A 161 8.45 -10.59 -22.74
C VAL A 161 8.12 -9.28 -22.05
N ILE A 162 7.70 -8.26 -22.80
CA ILE A 162 7.31 -6.95 -22.26
C ILE A 162 6.08 -7.10 -21.37
N ASP A 163 5.07 -7.83 -21.82
CA ASP A 163 3.84 -8.10 -21.08
C ASP A 163 4.15 -8.80 -19.75
N ALA A 164 4.97 -9.85 -19.77
CA ALA A 164 5.36 -10.57 -18.56
C ALA A 164 6.11 -9.66 -17.55
N VAL A 165 7.05 -8.85 -18.04
CA VAL A 165 7.82 -7.91 -17.21
C VAL A 165 6.92 -6.81 -16.66
N LEU A 166 6.03 -6.26 -17.49
CA LEU A 166 5.12 -5.19 -17.11
C LEU A 166 4.10 -5.67 -16.09
N LYS A 167 3.46 -6.83 -16.33
CA LYS A 167 2.54 -7.47 -15.37
C LYS A 167 3.23 -7.69 -14.03
N GLN A 168 4.42 -8.30 -14.01
CA GLN A 168 5.15 -8.54 -12.76
C GLN A 168 5.51 -7.24 -12.04
N ALA A 169 5.92 -6.21 -12.79
CA ALA A 169 6.25 -4.90 -12.23
C ALA A 169 5.02 -4.24 -11.60
N ILE A 170 3.86 -4.28 -12.27
CA ILE A 170 2.59 -3.73 -11.80
C ILE A 170 2.10 -4.49 -10.57
N ILE A 171 2.09 -5.83 -10.59
CA ILE A 171 1.68 -6.66 -9.45
C ILE A 171 2.55 -6.34 -8.24
N THR A 172 3.87 -6.36 -8.41
CA THR A 172 4.81 -6.04 -7.33
C THR A 172 4.58 -4.63 -6.81
N TYR A 173 4.24 -3.69 -7.69
CA TYR A 173 3.99 -2.32 -7.32
C TYR A 173 2.67 -2.14 -6.55
N LEU A 174 1.56 -2.59 -7.13
CA LEU A 174 0.23 -2.48 -6.53
C LEU A 174 0.15 -3.23 -5.19
N ASN A 175 0.81 -4.38 -5.05
CA ASN A 175 0.90 -5.13 -3.79
C ASN A 175 1.61 -4.39 -2.66
N ASN A 176 2.47 -3.42 -3.00
CA ASN A 176 3.23 -2.64 -2.04
C ASN A 176 2.67 -1.22 -1.86
N LEU A 177 1.75 -0.80 -2.72
CA LEU A 177 1.12 0.51 -2.65
C LEU A 177 -0.12 0.44 -1.74
N PRO A 178 -0.14 1.13 -0.60
CA PRO A 178 -1.34 1.17 0.21
C PRO A 178 -2.42 1.98 -0.52
N VAL A 179 -3.55 1.34 -0.83
CA VAL A 179 -4.72 1.92 -1.47
C VAL A 179 -5.42 2.89 -0.51
N PHE A 180 -5.47 2.52 0.77
CA PHE A 180 -5.95 3.38 1.84
C PHE A 180 -5.14 3.15 3.11
N ARG A 181 -5.08 4.18 3.97
CA ARG A 181 -4.53 4.06 5.32
C ARG A 181 -5.39 4.85 6.28
N PHE A 182 -5.61 4.29 7.46
CA PHE A 182 -6.06 5.11 8.57
C PHE A 182 -5.00 6.15 8.92
N LYS A 183 -5.45 7.34 9.33
CA LYS A 183 -4.60 8.35 9.94
C LYS A 183 -4.06 7.82 11.27
N ASN A 184 -2.86 8.26 11.64
CA ASN A 184 -2.25 7.91 12.92
C ASN A 184 -2.87 8.74 14.07
N ASP A 185 -4.19 8.73 14.20
CA ASP A 185 -4.88 9.26 15.37
C ASP A 185 -5.26 8.11 16.32
N ALA A 186 -5.44 8.42 17.61
CA ALA A 186 -5.77 7.40 18.60
C ALA A 186 -7.09 6.68 18.25
N LYS A 187 -8.06 7.42 17.69
CA LYS A 187 -9.36 6.88 17.28
C LYS A 187 -9.20 5.84 16.17
N GLN A 188 -8.52 6.16 15.07
CA GLN A 188 -8.40 5.22 13.95
C GLN A 188 -7.39 4.12 14.24
N THR A 189 -6.43 4.34 15.15
CA THR A 189 -5.60 3.25 15.68
C THR A 189 -6.46 2.19 16.38
N ILE A 190 -7.37 2.59 17.27
CA ILE A 190 -8.29 1.66 17.96
C ILE A 190 -9.20 0.97 16.94
N ILE A 191 -9.78 1.72 16.00
CA ILE A 191 -10.61 1.18 14.91
C ILE A 191 -9.83 0.12 14.12
N SER A 192 -8.59 0.40 13.72
CA SER A 192 -7.76 -0.52 12.93
C SER A 192 -7.49 -1.86 13.63
N MET A 193 -7.45 -1.86 14.98
CA MET A 193 -7.31 -3.08 15.76
C MET A 193 -8.60 -3.92 15.81
N ALA A 194 -9.75 -3.27 15.64
CA ALA A 194 -11.08 -3.87 15.75
C ALA A 194 -11.68 -4.30 14.40
N ILE A 195 -10.98 -4.10 13.28
CA ILE A 195 -11.44 -4.53 11.95
C ILE A 195 -11.55 -6.06 11.91
N GLU A 196 -12.71 -6.53 11.47
CA GLU A 196 -13.08 -7.92 11.32
C GLU A 196 -12.99 -8.36 9.86
N SER A 197 -13.73 -7.67 8.99
CA SER A 197 -13.74 -7.90 7.55
C SER A 197 -13.73 -6.58 6.80
N VAL A 198 -13.39 -6.68 5.51
CA VAL A 198 -13.41 -5.57 4.57
C VAL A 198 -14.16 -6.05 3.34
N GLU A 199 -15.22 -5.36 3.00
CA GLU A 199 -16.11 -5.70 1.90
C GLU A 199 -16.09 -4.58 0.88
N VAL A 200 -15.94 -4.95 -0.39
CA VAL A 200 -15.99 -4.00 -1.50
C VAL A 200 -17.43 -3.96 -2.01
N HIS A 201 -18.03 -2.79 -1.96
CA HIS A 201 -19.33 -2.49 -2.56
C HIS A 201 -19.15 -1.54 -3.73
N ASP A 202 -20.22 -1.34 -4.49
CA ASP A 202 -20.27 -0.33 -5.54
C ASP A 202 -19.87 1.04 -4.96
N ASP A 203 -18.82 1.63 -5.53
CA ASP A 203 -18.25 2.93 -5.15
C ASP A 203 -17.74 3.10 -3.70
N SER A 204 -17.67 2.04 -2.89
CA SER A 204 -17.20 2.15 -1.50
C SER A 204 -16.55 0.89 -0.94
N LEU A 205 -15.64 1.10 0.01
CA LEU A 205 -15.07 0.05 0.84
C LEU A 205 -15.75 0.10 2.21
N GLN A 206 -16.47 -0.96 2.56
CA GLN A 206 -17.07 -1.12 3.88
C GLN A 206 -16.11 -1.89 4.77
N VAL A 207 -15.77 -1.28 5.90
CA VAL A 207 -14.88 -1.86 6.90
C VAL A 207 -15.74 -2.25 8.09
N ASN A 208 -15.95 -3.54 8.25
CA ASN A 208 -16.75 -4.10 9.33
C ASN A 208 -15.90 -4.25 10.58
N ILE A 209 -16.44 -3.79 11.70
CA ILE A 209 -15.73 -3.70 12.97
C ILE A 209 -16.35 -4.69 13.96
N SER A 210 -15.51 -5.55 14.52
CA SER A 210 -15.90 -6.48 15.57
C SER A 210 -15.97 -5.76 16.90
N TYR A 211 -17.19 -5.52 17.40
CA TYR A 211 -17.40 -5.03 18.77
C TYR A 211 -16.71 -5.92 19.80
N MET A 212 -16.74 -7.24 19.63
CA MET A 212 -16.08 -8.19 20.53
C MET A 212 -14.57 -8.00 20.57
N THR A 213 -13.94 -7.75 19.41
CA THR A 213 -12.50 -7.48 19.33
C THR A 213 -12.16 -6.14 19.97
N LEU A 214 -12.99 -5.12 19.76
CA LEU A 214 -12.84 -3.80 20.37
C LEU A 214 -12.96 -3.89 21.90
N THR A 215 -13.99 -4.57 22.42
CA THR A 215 -14.20 -4.77 23.86
C THR A 215 -13.04 -5.55 24.49
N LYS A 216 -12.55 -6.63 23.87
CA LYS A 216 -11.39 -7.38 24.37
C LYS A 216 -10.13 -6.52 24.45
N THR A 217 -9.87 -5.73 23.41
CA THR A 217 -8.71 -4.83 23.34
C THR A 217 -8.79 -3.77 24.43
N LEU A 218 -9.97 -3.16 24.61
CA LEU A 218 -10.21 -2.17 25.65
C LEU A 218 -10.02 -2.74 27.05
N ILE A 219 -10.62 -3.91 27.34
CA ILE A 219 -10.46 -4.60 28.63
C ILE A 219 -8.98 -4.90 28.89
N GLY A 220 -8.23 -5.35 27.87
CA GLY A 220 -6.79 -5.58 27.98
C GLY A 220 -6.02 -4.32 28.43
N TYR A 221 -6.31 -3.17 27.82
CA TYR A 221 -5.70 -1.89 28.22
C TYR A 221 -6.08 -1.49 29.64
N VAL A 222 -7.34 -1.66 30.04
CA VAL A 222 -7.81 -1.37 31.39
C VAL A 222 -7.08 -2.23 32.42
N VAL A 223 -6.96 -3.53 32.17
CA VAL A 223 -6.24 -4.46 33.04
C VAL A 223 -4.77 -4.06 33.15
N LEU A 224 -4.12 -3.68 32.04
CA LEU A 224 -2.74 -3.22 32.03
C LEU A 224 -2.55 -1.93 32.86
N VAL A 225 -3.47 -0.96 32.73
CA VAL A 225 -3.45 0.27 33.53
C VAL A 225 -3.66 -0.03 35.01
N LEU A 226 -4.62 -0.88 35.36
CA LEU A 226 -4.86 -1.30 36.75
C LEU A 226 -3.63 -2.02 37.31
N PHE A 227 -3.02 -2.91 36.55
CA PHE A 227 -1.80 -3.61 36.95
C PHE A 227 -0.64 -2.64 37.18
N SER A 228 -0.44 -1.66 36.29
CA SER A 228 0.57 -0.61 36.44
C SER A 228 0.33 0.25 37.69
N LEU A 229 -0.92 0.60 37.99
CA LEU A 229 -1.28 1.33 39.21
C LEU A 229 -0.99 0.50 40.47
N VAL A 230 -1.35 -0.78 40.49
CA VAL A 230 -1.04 -1.68 41.60
C VAL A 230 0.46 -1.82 41.80
N LEU A 231 1.21 -1.99 40.71
CA LEU A 231 2.67 -2.08 40.73
C LEU A 231 3.30 -0.79 41.30
N THR A 232 2.81 0.37 40.85
CA THR A 232 3.27 1.68 41.35
C THR A 232 3.04 1.83 42.85
N VAL A 233 1.83 1.48 43.32
CA VAL A 233 1.51 1.51 44.77
C VAL A 233 2.37 0.51 45.55
N PHE A 234 2.64 -0.67 44.98
CA PHE A 234 3.49 -1.67 45.60
C PHE A 234 4.93 -1.16 45.76
N ILE A 235 5.52 -0.61 44.69
CA ILE A 235 6.88 -0.03 44.70
C ILE A 235 6.98 1.09 45.74
N MET A 236 6.01 2.01 45.77
CA MET A 236 5.96 3.10 46.76
C MET A 236 5.88 2.56 48.20
N ARG A 237 5.19 1.44 48.42
CA ARG A 237 5.01 0.85 49.76
C ARG A 237 6.24 0.08 50.22
N THR A 238 6.92 -0.64 49.33
CA THR A 238 8.09 -1.45 49.69
C THR A 238 9.32 -0.60 49.99
N GLY A 239 9.25 0.73 49.83
CA GLY A 239 10.38 1.61 50.10
C GLY A 239 11.57 1.30 49.20
N PHE A 240 11.32 0.81 47.98
CA PHE A 240 12.35 0.62 46.96
C PHE A 240 12.75 2.03 46.47
N ILE A 241 13.49 2.75 47.33
CA ILE A 241 14.19 3.97 46.99
C ILE A 241 15.26 3.50 46.01
N PHE A 242 15.06 3.79 44.71
CA PHE A 242 16.16 3.61 43.77
C PHE A 242 17.33 4.44 44.28
N PRO A 243 18.49 3.84 44.59
CA PRO A 243 19.68 4.59 44.97
C PRO A 243 20.21 5.25 43.69
N PHE A 244 19.71 6.45 43.39
CA PHE A 244 20.31 7.38 42.44
C PHE A 244 20.87 8.56 43.21
#